data_AF-A0A7W1AZI9-F1
#
_entry.id   AF-A0A7W1AZI9-F1
#
_cell.length_a   1.000
_cell.length_b   1.000
_cell.length_c   1.000
_cell.angle_alpha   90.00
_cell.angle_beta   90.00
_cell.angle_gamma   90.00
#
_symmetry.space_group_name_H-M   'P 1'
#
loop_
_entity.id
_entity.type
_entity.pdbx_description
1 polymer ?
#
loop_
_entity_poly.entity_id
_entity_poly.type
_entity_poly.pdbx_seq_one_letter_code
_entity_poly.pdbx_strand_id
1 'polypeptide(L)' 'MPANGAMGDQFGRAVDTRSGTVVVGAPQAEVNGKPGAGAAYVYERTPSGTHRSD' A
#
# COMPACT_ATOMS: atom_id res chain seq x y z
N MET A 1 5.67 5.70 8.29
CA MET A 1 5.34 4.31 7.94
C MET A 1 3.96 4.03 8.52
N PRO A 2 2.86 4.05 7.73
CA PRO A 2 1.55 3.71 8.28
C PRO A 2 1.55 2.24 8.65
N ALA A 3 1.07 1.95 9.86
CA ALA A 3 1.12 0.63 10.46
C ALA A 3 0.32 -0.39 9.64
N ASN A 4 1.06 -1.34 9.08
CA ASN A 4 0.84 -2.78 9.22
C ASN A 4 -0.50 -3.29 8.69
N GLY A 5 -0.52 -3.80 7.46
CA GLY A 5 -1.52 -4.78 7.06
C GLY A 5 -1.54 -5.91 8.11
N ALA A 6 -2.56 -5.92 8.94
CA ALA A 6 -2.71 -6.91 9.99
C ALA A 6 -2.91 -8.29 9.35
N MET A 7 -2.49 -9.34 10.06
CA MET A 7 -2.80 -10.72 9.66
C MET A 7 -4.32 -10.86 9.57
N GLY A 8 -4.85 -10.95 8.35
CA GLY A 8 -6.30 -10.96 8.10
C GLY A 8 -6.76 -9.90 7.10
N ASP A 9 -6.04 -8.79 6.93
CA ASP A 9 -6.45 -7.66 6.08
C ASP A 9 -6.45 -7.98 4.57
N GLN A 10 -5.87 -9.13 4.21
CA GLN A 10 -5.69 -9.57 2.82
C GLN A 10 -4.94 -8.52 1.98
N PHE A 11 -4.00 -7.80 2.60
CA PHE A 11 -3.12 -6.89 1.88
C PHE A 11 -2.38 -7.65 0.77
N GLY A 12 -2.40 -7.12 -0.45
CA GLY A 12 -1.84 -7.81 -1.61
C GLY A 12 -2.81 -8.74 -2.32
N ARG A 13 -4.09 -8.82 -1.91
CA ARG A 13 -5.10 -9.64 -2.60
C ARG A 13 -5.33 -9.20 -4.05
N ALA A 14 -5.16 -7.90 -4.32
CA ALA A 14 -5.16 -7.35 -5.67
C ALA A 14 -4.02 -6.33 -5.77
N VAL A 15 -3.28 -6.38 -6.87
CA VAL A 15 -2.20 -5.45 -7.18
C VAL A 15 -2.36 -4.98 -8.62
N ASP A 16 -2.26 -3.68 -8.83
CA ASP A 16 -2.15 -3.07 -10.15
C ASP A 16 -0.96 -2.12 -10.21
N THR A 17 -0.33 -2.02 -11.36
CA THR A 17 0.84 -1.17 -11.56
C THR A 17 0.70 -0.38 -12.84
N ARG A 18 0.80 0.95 -12.75
CA ARG A 18 0.74 1.83 -13.91
C ARG A 18 1.74 2.97 -13.82
N SER A 19 2.64 3.06 -14.80
CA SER A 19 3.54 4.20 -15.03
C SER A 19 4.33 4.69 -13.79
N GLY A 20 4.72 3.77 -12.90
CA GLY A 20 5.44 4.10 -11.67
C GLY A 20 4.57 4.20 -10.42
N THR A 21 3.25 4.12 -10.55
CA THR A 21 2.33 3.98 -9.42
C THR A 21 1.98 2.50 -9.23
N VAL A 22 2.06 2.02 -7.99
CA VAL A 22 1.66 0.68 -7.56
C VAL A 22 0.48 0.84 -6.62
N VAL A 23 -0.63 0.16 -6.90
CA VAL A 23 -1.81 0.13 -6.04
C VAL A 23 -1.96 -1.27 -5.46
N VAL A 24 -2.10 -1.37 -4.15
CA VAL A 24 -2.28 -2.63 -3.42
C VAL A 24 -3.59 -2.60 -2.64
N GLY A 25 -4.47 -3.56 -2.90
CA GLY A 25 -5.72 -3.72 -2.17
C GLY A 25 -5.56 -4.55 -0.88
N ALA A 26 -6.28 -4.16 0.16
CA ALA A 26 -6.44 -4.89 1.41
C ALA A 26 -7.94 -4.91 1.80
N PRO A 27 -8.75 -5.77 1.16
CA PRO A 27 -10.21 -5.76 1.26
C PRO A 27 -10.76 -6.23 2.61
N GLN A 28 -9.91 -6.71 3.52
CA GLN A 28 -10.30 -7.03 4.90
C GLN A 28 -9.74 -6.05 5.92
N ALA A 29 -9.04 -5.00 5.47
CA ALA A 29 -8.50 -3.98 6.35
C ALA A 29 -9.58 -3.33 7.21
N GLU A 30 -9.27 -3.18 8.49
CA GLU A 30 -10.05 -2.35 9.41
C GLU A 30 -9.77 -0.88 9.14
N VAL A 31 -10.83 -0.08 8.92
CA VAL A 31 -10.71 1.36 8.71
C VAL A 31 -11.62 2.07 9.69
N ASN A 32 -11.06 2.97 10.50
CA ASN A 32 -11.78 3.73 11.53
C ASN A 32 -12.61 2.84 12.49
N GLY A 33 -12.05 1.71 12.93
CA GLY A 33 -12.74 0.77 13.83
C GLY A 33 -13.81 -0.10 13.16
N LYS A 34 -13.85 -0.15 11.82
CA LYS A 34 -14.79 -0.99 11.05
C LYS A 34 -14.05 -2.15 10.38
N PRO A 35 -14.14 -3.38 10.94
CA PRO A 35 -13.52 -4.55 10.34
C PRO A 35 -14.07 -4.80 8.94
N GLY A 36 -13.20 -5.16 7.99
CA GLY A 36 -13.62 -5.50 6.62
C GLY A 36 -14.11 -4.32 5.76
N ALA A 37 -13.90 -3.07 6.21
CA ALA A 37 -14.20 -1.89 5.40
C ALA A 37 -13.34 -1.85 4.12
N GLY A 38 -12.13 -2.40 4.20
CA GLY A 38 -11.20 -2.49 3.10
C GLY A 38 -10.41 -1.19 2.89
N ALA A 39 -9.19 -1.33 2.41
CA ALA A 39 -8.29 -0.22 2.10
C ALA A 39 -7.56 -0.47 0.78
N ALA A 40 -7.10 0.63 0.16
CA ALA A 40 -6.20 0.60 -0.98
C ALA A 40 -4.97 1.47 -0.67
N TYR A 41 -3.79 0.95 -0.95
CA TYR A 41 -2.51 1.58 -0.68
C TYR A 41 -1.85 1.94 -2.01
N VAL A 42 -1.50 3.22 -2.17
CA VAL A 42 -0.89 3.73 -3.39
C VAL A 42 0.56 4.08 -3.10
N TYR A 43 1.47 3.48 -3.86
CA TYR A 43 2.90 3.76 -3.83
C TYR A 43 3.30 4.41 -5.15
N GLU A 44 3.94 5.57 -5.09
CA GLU A 44 4.46 6.23 -6.27
C GLU A 44 5.99 6.10 -6.31
N ARG A 45 6.52 5.71 -7.46
CA ARG A 45 7.95 5.67 -7.72
C ARG A 45 8.45 7.10 -7.90
N THR A 46 9.00 7.67 -6.83
CA THR A 46 9.70 8.94 -6.92
C THR A 46 11.06 8.75 -7.61
N PRO A 47 11.51 9.68 -8.49
CA PRO A 47 12.81 9.58 -9.14
C PRO A 47 14.04 9.75 -8.24
N SER A 48 13.89 9.86 -6.92
CA SER A 48 15.00 10.14 -6.00
C SER A 48 15.79 8.88 -5.65
N GLY A 49 16.50 8.37 -6.66
CA GLY A 49 17.60 7.41 -6.53
C GLY A 49 18.97 8.08 -6.60
N THR A 50 19.13 9.30 -6.06
CA THR A 50 20.46 9.92 -5.96
C THR A 50 20.93 9.92 -4.51
N HIS A 51 21.51 8.79 -4.08
CA HIS A 51 22.62 8.88 -3.13
C HIS A 51 23.82 9.44 -3.91
N ARG A 52 23.94 10.77 -3.98
CA ARG A 52 25.21 11.39 -4.34
C ARG A 52 26.04 11.45 -3.06
N SER A 53 26.86 10.43 -2.86
CA SER A 53 27.96 10.48 -1.91
C SER A 53 29.14 11.09 -2.67
N ASP A 54 29.39 12.39 -2.46
CA ASP A 54 30.72 12.99 -2.67
C ASP A 54 31.47 12.91 -1.32
#